data_AF-A0A1Y5MRV7-F1
#
_entry.id   AF-A0A1Y5MRV7-F1
#
_cell.length_a   1.000
_cell.length_b   1.000
_cell.length_c   1.000
_cell.angle_alpha   90.00
_cell.angle_beta   90.00
_cell.angle_gamma   90.00
#
_symmetry.space_group_name_H-M   'P 1'
#
loop_
_entity.id
_entity.type
_entity.pdbx_description
1 polymer ?
#
loop_
_entity_poly.entity_id
_entity_poly.type
_entity_poly.pdbx_seq_one_letter_code
_entity_poly.pdbx_strand_id
1 'polypeptide(L)'
;MTTKEKIEVIRAYDNGEDIEYTNINSVVDEFWGNLLAPEFDFSRFKYRVKPNENFKTTFRLGDVVVYKSDVGYPTPDRYEITKILKDGYELDDTIIRSTEYCEKEFINERDVLWYFEVYDSCQGRWSIFDVGRLTIDEMTKEYAPYDDHIHNFRPFYTLGFSMRA
;
A
#
# COMPACT_ATOMS: atom_id res chain seq x y z
N MET A 1 19.36 -15.91 -18.43
CA MET A 1 18.80 -14.55 -18.55
C MET A 1 18.55 -14.23 -20.01
N THR A 2 17.43 -13.59 -20.31
CA THR A 2 17.11 -13.02 -21.63
C THR A 2 17.93 -11.75 -21.89
N THR A 3 17.99 -11.28 -23.14
CA THR A 3 18.66 -10.01 -23.46
C THR A 3 18.04 -8.82 -22.72
N LYS A 4 16.72 -8.83 -22.53
CA LYS A 4 16.00 -7.76 -21.81
C LYS A 4 16.42 -7.70 -20.34
N GLU A 5 16.43 -8.86 -19.65
CA GLU A 5 16.86 -8.96 -18.25
C GLU A 5 18.31 -8.52 -18.05
N LYS A 6 19.21 -8.83 -19.00
CA LYS A 6 20.61 -8.38 -18.95
C LYS A 6 20.72 -6.86 -19.01
N ILE A 7 19.94 -6.23 -19.90
CA ILE A 7 19.90 -4.77 -20.04
C ILE A 7 19.34 -4.11 -18.78
N GLU A 8 18.29 -4.67 -18.19
CA GLU A 8 17.68 -4.16 -16.96
C GLU A 8 18.68 -4.14 -15.79
N VAL A 9 19.41 -5.25 -15.58
CA VAL A 9 20.45 -5.32 -14.54
C VAL A 9 21.57 -4.29 -14.77
N ILE A 10 22.02 -4.13 -16.01
CA ILE A 10 23.09 -3.16 -16.33
C ILE A 10 22.62 -1.73 -16.05
N ARG A 11 21.37 -1.40 -16.42
CA ARG A 11 20.79 -0.07 -16.14
C ARG A 11 20.64 0.18 -14.64
N ALA A 12 20.17 -0.80 -13.89
CA ALA A 12 20.01 -0.69 -12.45
C ALA A 12 21.37 -0.44 -11.75
N TYR A 13 22.42 -1.15 -12.18
CA TYR A 13 23.78 -0.89 -11.71
C TYR A 13 24.25 0.54 -12.03
N ASP A 14 24.04 1.02 -13.26
CA ASP A 14 24.40 2.39 -13.68
C ASP A 14 23.63 3.46 -12.88
N ASN A 15 22.40 3.16 -12.47
CA ASN A 15 21.58 3.99 -11.59
C ASN A 15 21.99 3.94 -10.10
N GLY A 16 22.99 3.13 -9.74
CA GLY A 16 23.47 2.98 -8.36
C GLY A 16 22.64 2.03 -7.50
N GLU A 17 21.83 1.16 -8.09
CA GLU A 17 21.09 0.12 -7.37
C GLU A 17 21.99 -1.06 -6.99
N ASP A 18 21.70 -1.70 -5.86
CA ASP A 18 22.41 -2.91 -5.44
C ASP A 18 22.05 -4.08 -6.37
N ILE A 19 23.06 -4.80 -6.84
CA ILE A 19 22.90 -5.99 -7.69
C ILE A 19 23.35 -7.23 -6.92
N GLU A 20 22.64 -8.32 -7.11
CA GLU A 20 23.03 -9.64 -6.62
C GLU A 20 23.32 -10.60 -7.77
N TYR A 21 24.15 -11.61 -7.50
CA TYR A 21 24.49 -12.65 -8.46
C TYR A 21 24.45 -14.05 -7.84
N THR A 22 24.25 -15.05 -8.70
CA THR A 22 24.36 -16.47 -8.35
C THR A 22 24.90 -17.28 -9.53
N ASN A 23 25.49 -18.45 -9.26
CA ASN A 23 26.02 -19.31 -10.32
C ASN A 23 24.88 -19.94 -11.14
N ILE A 24 25.01 -20.00 -12.47
CA ILE A 24 24.00 -20.64 -13.33
C ILE A 24 23.74 -22.11 -12.94
N ASN A 25 24.79 -22.80 -12.46
CA ASN A 25 24.76 -24.19 -12.01
C ASN A 25 24.74 -24.31 -10.48
N SER A 26 24.32 -23.26 -9.75
CA SER A 26 24.17 -23.37 -8.30
C SER A 26 23.21 -24.51 -7.98
N VAL A 27 23.67 -25.46 -7.16
CA VAL A 27 22.84 -26.54 -6.61
C VAL A 27 22.08 -26.10 -5.36
N VAL A 28 22.31 -24.86 -4.91
CA VAL A 28 21.60 -24.22 -3.81
C VAL A 28 20.74 -23.13 -4.41
N ASP A 29 19.43 -23.34 -4.42
CA ASP A 29 18.45 -22.46 -5.08
C ASP A 29 18.34 -21.07 -4.43
N GLU A 30 18.88 -20.89 -3.22
CA GLU A 30 18.63 -19.71 -2.39
C GLU A 30 19.84 -18.77 -2.21
N PHE A 31 21.04 -19.13 -2.69
CA PHE A 31 22.20 -18.27 -2.47
C PHE A 31 22.32 -17.17 -3.53
N TRP A 32 22.22 -15.92 -3.06
CA TRP A 32 22.49 -14.70 -3.84
C TRP A 32 23.54 -13.87 -3.10
N GLY A 33 24.63 -13.54 -3.79
CA GLY A 33 25.71 -12.70 -3.24
C GLY A 33 25.63 -11.28 -3.79
N ASN A 34 26.00 -10.27 -3.00
CA ASN A 34 26.09 -8.90 -3.48
C ASN A 34 27.22 -8.76 -4.52
N LEU A 35 26.93 -8.09 -5.64
CA LEU A 35 27.92 -7.77 -6.66
C LEU A 35 28.79 -6.61 -6.16
N LEU A 36 30.07 -6.90 -5.88
CA LEU A 36 31.01 -5.91 -5.32
C LEU A 36 31.86 -5.19 -6.38
N ALA A 37 31.86 -5.69 -7.62
CA ALA A 37 32.67 -5.17 -8.71
C ALA A 37 31.85 -5.13 -10.01
N PRO A 38 32.11 -4.17 -10.92
CA PRO A 38 31.38 -3.99 -12.19
C PRO A 38 31.73 -5.06 -13.25
N GLU A 39 31.79 -6.33 -12.86
CA GLU A 39 32.15 -7.44 -13.75
C GLU A 39 30.93 -8.33 -13.99
N PHE A 40 30.31 -8.16 -15.16
CA PHE A 40 29.17 -8.97 -15.58
C PHE A 40 29.62 -10.11 -16.50
N ASP A 41 29.80 -11.30 -15.92
CA ASP A 41 29.95 -12.55 -16.67
C ASP A 41 28.61 -13.29 -16.76
N PHE A 42 27.83 -12.99 -17.80
CA PHE A 42 26.54 -13.64 -18.08
C PHE A 42 26.68 -15.10 -18.60
N SER A 43 27.91 -15.59 -18.83
CA SER A 43 28.15 -16.98 -19.22
C SER A 43 28.25 -17.91 -18.01
N ARG A 44 28.61 -17.36 -16.84
CA ARG A 44 28.81 -18.10 -15.59
C ARG A 44 27.75 -17.80 -14.52
N PHE A 45 27.17 -16.59 -14.54
CA PHE A 45 26.28 -16.13 -13.48
C PHE A 45 24.92 -15.64 -14.00
N LYS A 46 23.92 -15.75 -13.12
CA LYS A 46 22.66 -15.01 -13.20
C LYS A 46 22.77 -13.80 -12.28
N TYR A 47 22.17 -12.70 -12.68
CA TYR A 47 22.14 -11.46 -11.92
C TYR A 47 20.70 -11.02 -11.71
N ARG A 48 20.46 -10.27 -10.64
CA ARG A 48 19.20 -9.57 -10.38
C ARG A 48 19.49 -8.27 -9.65
N VAL A 49 18.60 -7.30 -9.77
CA VAL A 49 18.57 -6.20 -8.80
C VAL A 49 18.29 -6.82 -7.44
N LYS A 50 19.10 -6.49 -6.44
CA LYS A 50 18.92 -6.94 -5.07
C LYS A 50 17.47 -6.66 -4.69
N PRO A 51 16.67 -7.70 -4.38
CA PRO A 51 15.32 -7.48 -3.89
C PRO A 51 15.46 -6.58 -2.68
N ASN A 52 14.82 -5.42 -2.73
CA ASN A 52 14.81 -4.52 -1.60
C ASN A 52 14.19 -5.33 -0.45
N GLU A 53 14.97 -5.74 0.55
CA GLU A 53 14.42 -6.36 1.78
C GLU A 53 13.50 -5.36 2.49
N ASN A 54 13.62 -4.07 2.12
CA ASN A 54 12.63 -3.02 2.32
C ASN A 54 11.59 -2.96 1.18
N PHE A 55 11.04 -4.08 0.71
CA PHE A 55 9.74 -4.07 0.03
C PHE A 55 8.70 -3.76 1.10
N LYS A 56 8.75 -2.52 1.59
CA LYS A 56 7.79 -1.95 2.50
C LYS A 56 6.59 -1.68 1.63
N THR A 57 5.72 -2.68 1.53
CA THR A 57 4.45 -2.50 0.83
C THR A 57 3.78 -1.27 1.42
N THR A 58 3.48 -0.30 0.57
CA THR A 58 2.78 0.92 1.00
C THR A 58 1.44 0.55 1.64
N PHE A 59 0.80 -0.50 1.11
CA PHE A 59 -0.44 -1.06 1.64
C PHE A 59 -0.22 -2.46 2.24
N ARG A 60 -1.08 -2.85 3.17
CA ARG A 60 -1.08 -4.14 3.84
C ARG A 60 -2.30 -4.96 3.42
N LEU A 61 -2.24 -6.27 3.64
CA LEU A 61 -3.39 -7.14 3.46
C LEU A 61 -4.54 -6.67 4.36
N GLY A 62 -5.74 -6.53 3.80
CA GLY A 62 -6.93 -6.02 4.49
C GLY A 62 -7.01 -4.50 4.59
N ASP A 63 -6.01 -3.75 4.09
CA ASP A 63 -6.16 -2.31 3.96
C ASP A 63 -7.26 -1.99 2.95
N VAL A 64 -8.07 -0.98 3.25
CA VAL A 64 -9.02 -0.42 2.29
C VAL A 64 -8.45 0.86 1.72
N VAL A 65 -8.43 0.95 0.39
CA VAL A 65 -7.88 2.08 -0.35
C VAL A 65 -8.96 2.78 -1.17
N VAL A 66 -8.76 4.08 -1.38
CA VAL A 66 -9.59 4.95 -2.23
C VAL A 66 -8.73 5.62 -3.29
N TYR A 67 -9.32 6.00 -4.42
CA TYR A 67 -8.63 6.77 -5.44
C TYR A 67 -8.34 8.19 -4.94
N LYS A 68 -7.11 8.67 -5.05
CA LYS A 68 -6.73 10.06 -4.73
C LYS A 68 -7.48 11.08 -5.59
N SER A 69 -7.92 10.69 -6.80
CA SER A 69 -8.74 11.55 -7.67
C SER A 69 -10.14 11.81 -7.13
N ASP A 70 -10.64 10.98 -6.20
CA ASP A 70 -12.01 11.05 -5.69
C ASP A 70 -12.15 12.05 -4.53
N VAL A 71 -11.10 12.83 -4.25
CA VAL A 71 -11.12 13.90 -3.25
C VAL A 71 -12.27 14.86 -3.52
N GLY A 72 -13.14 15.03 -2.53
CA GLY A 72 -14.32 15.90 -2.61
C GLY A 72 -15.50 15.33 -3.41
N TYR A 73 -15.35 14.16 -4.03
CA TYR A 73 -16.47 13.47 -4.66
C TYR A 73 -17.28 12.66 -3.64
N PRO A 74 -18.62 12.70 -3.70
CA PRO A 74 -19.46 11.89 -2.83
C PRO A 74 -19.32 10.41 -3.21
N THR A 75 -19.50 9.54 -2.21
CA THR A 75 -19.50 8.07 -2.39
C THR A 75 -18.30 7.55 -3.20
N PRO A 76 -17.05 7.79 -2.74
CA PRO A 76 -15.85 7.31 -3.42
C PRO A 76 -15.83 5.78 -3.44
N ASP A 77 -15.27 5.21 -4.51
CA ASP A 77 -15.07 3.77 -4.57
C ASP A 77 -14.00 3.37 -3.55
N ARG A 78 -14.25 2.24 -2.88
CA ARG A 78 -13.39 1.67 -1.84
C ARG A 78 -13.04 0.25 -2.23
N TYR A 79 -11.75 -0.08 -2.15
CA TYR A 79 -11.23 -1.37 -2.56
C TYR A 79 -10.37 -1.98 -1.46
N GLU A 80 -10.61 -3.24 -1.10
CA GLU A 80 -9.82 -3.98 -0.12
C GLU A 80 -8.62 -4.65 -0.80
N ILE A 81 -7.43 -4.50 -0.21
CA ILE A 81 -6.24 -5.26 -0.62
C ILE A 81 -6.40 -6.71 -0.14
N THR A 82 -6.74 -7.60 -1.06
CA THR A 82 -7.05 -9.01 -0.81
C THR A 82 -5.85 -9.93 -1.01
N LYS A 83 -4.85 -9.52 -1.82
CA LYS A 83 -3.54 -10.18 -1.91
C LYS A 83 -2.41 -9.20 -2.18
N ILE A 84 -1.24 -9.49 -1.60
CA ILE A 84 0.03 -8.85 -1.94
C ILE A 84 0.78 -9.77 -2.90
N LEU A 85 1.07 -9.27 -4.10
CA LEU A 85 1.82 -9.97 -5.12
C LEU A 85 3.26 -9.44 -5.16
N LYS A 86 4.16 -10.16 -5.82
CA LYS A 86 5.56 -9.74 -5.95
C LYS A 86 5.71 -8.33 -6.55
N ASP A 87 4.91 -8.02 -7.57
CA ASP A 87 5.01 -6.76 -8.33
C ASP A 87 3.67 -5.98 -8.34
N GLY A 88 2.80 -6.21 -7.34
CA GLY A 88 1.50 -5.56 -7.30
C GLY A 88 0.58 -6.00 -6.18
N TYR A 89 -0.69 -5.62 -6.33
CA TYR A 89 -1.77 -5.91 -5.39
C TYR A 89 -2.98 -6.46 -6.13
N GLU A 90 -3.72 -7.35 -5.46
CA GLU A 90 -5.07 -7.75 -5.84
C GLU A 90 -6.06 -6.98 -4.96
N LEU A 91 -7.00 -6.30 -5.61
CA LEU A 91 -8.06 -5.53 -4.98
C LEU A 91 -9.41 -6.22 -5.20
N ASP A 92 -10.21 -6.35 -4.13
CA ASP A 92 -11.54 -6.99 -4.12
C ASP A 92 -11.59 -8.33 -4.88
N ASP A 93 -10.56 -9.17 -4.71
CA ASP A 93 -10.40 -10.49 -5.35
C ASP A 93 -10.50 -10.51 -6.90
N THR A 94 -10.48 -9.35 -7.56
CA THR A 94 -10.86 -9.24 -8.98
C THR A 94 -9.95 -8.31 -9.77
N ILE A 95 -9.32 -7.33 -9.14
CA ILE A 95 -8.55 -6.28 -9.81
C ILE A 95 -7.08 -6.44 -9.47
N ILE A 96 -6.24 -6.77 -10.46
CA ILE A 96 -4.78 -6.78 -10.28
C ILE A 96 -4.19 -5.47 -10.80
N ARG A 97 -3.34 -4.84 -9.99
CA ARG A 97 -2.61 -3.60 -10.34
C ARG A 97 -1.15 -3.69 -9.91
N SER A 98 -0.28 -3.01 -10.65
CA SER A 98 1.14 -2.93 -10.27
C SER A 98 1.32 -2.09 -9.01
N THR A 99 2.41 -2.35 -8.29
CA THR A 99 2.77 -1.57 -7.10
C THR A 99 2.87 -0.08 -7.43
N GLU A 100 3.54 0.26 -8.53
CA GLU A 100 3.70 1.65 -9.00
C GLU A 100 2.34 2.34 -9.24
N TYR A 101 1.40 1.66 -9.90
CA TYR A 101 0.08 2.22 -10.15
C TYR A 101 -0.69 2.43 -8.83
N CYS A 102 -0.65 1.43 -7.95
CA CYS A 102 -1.34 1.51 -6.66
C CYS A 102 -0.82 2.66 -5.81
N GLU A 103 0.49 2.79 -5.67
CA GLU A 103 1.11 3.84 -4.86
C GLU A 103 0.87 5.24 -5.42
N LYS A 104 0.82 5.36 -6.76
CA LYS A 104 0.52 6.62 -7.42
C LYS A 104 -0.94 7.04 -7.24
N GLU A 105 -1.88 6.16 -7.53
CA GLU A 105 -3.31 6.50 -7.70
C GLU A 105 -4.14 6.33 -6.43
N PHE A 106 -3.74 5.45 -5.51
CA PHE A 106 -4.51 5.15 -4.31
C PHE A 106 -3.89 5.73 -3.03
N ILE A 107 -4.73 5.84 -2.01
CA ILE A 107 -4.36 6.15 -0.63
C ILE A 107 -5.20 5.28 0.32
N ASN A 108 -4.66 4.92 1.48
CA ASN A 108 -5.40 4.18 2.50
C ASN A 108 -6.53 5.07 3.06
N GLU A 109 -7.73 4.52 3.22
CA GLU A 109 -8.87 5.28 3.73
C GLU A 109 -8.67 5.82 5.15
N ARG A 110 -7.78 5.19 5.92
CA ARG A 110 -7.43 5.64 7.27
C ARG A 110 -6.59 6.90 7.28
N ASP A 111 -5.89 7.18 6.17
CA ASP A 111 -4.96 8.31 6.02
C ASP A 111 -5.64 9.56 5.44
N VAL A 112 -6.93 9.50 5.13
CA VAL A 112 -7.73 10.64 4.64
C VAL A 112 -8.75 11.12 5.67
N LEU A 113 -9.30 12.31 5.44
CA LEU A 113 -10.22 12.95 6.37
C LEU A 113 -11.68 12.69 5.98
N TRP A 114 -12.45 12.13 6.90
CA TRP A 114 -13.87 11.81 6.74
C TRP A 114 -14.74 12.59 7.72
N TYR A 115 -16.00 12.83 7.34
CA TYR A 115 -17.05 13.05 8.33
C TYR A 115 -17.42 11.73 9.00
N PHE A 116 -17.96 11.78 10.22
CA PHE A 116 -18.34 10.59 10.96
C PHE A 116 -19.79 10.66 11.42
N GLU A 117 -20.43 9.50 11.50
CA GLU A 117 -21.63 9.30 12.30
C GLU A 117 -21.25 8.58 13.58
N VAL A 118 -21.87 8.98 14.69
CA VAL A 118 -21.77 8.33 16.00
C VAL A 118 -23.14 7.82 16.41
N TYR A 119 -23.17 6.68 17.08
CA TYR A 119 -24.39 6.11 17.63
C TYR A 119 -24.54 6.53 19.09
N ASP A 120 -25.62 7.24 19.38
CA ASP A 120 -26.04 7.54 20.74
C ASP A 120 -26.83 6.35 21.28
N SER A 121 -26.23 5.63 22.25
CA SER A 121 -26.87 4.48 22.91
C SER A 121 -28.01 4.89 23.86
N CYS A 122 -27.99 6.10 24.42
CA CYS A 122 -29.07 6.63 25.26
C CYS A 122 -30.32 6.92 24.42
N GLN A 123 -30.13 7.43 23.21
CA GLN A 123 -31.23 7.81 22.30
C GLN A 123 -31.52 6.75 21.23
N GLY A 124 -30.69 5.72 21.11
CA GLY A 124 -30.84 4.64 20.15
C GLY A 124 -30.74 5.07 18.68
N ARG A 125 -29.98 6.13 18.38
CA ARG A 125 -29.93 6.72 17.02
C ARG A 125 -28.53 7.11 16.57
N TRP A 126 -28.33 7.13 15.26
CA TRP A 126 -27.13 7.66 14.62
C TRP A 126 -27.28 9.18 14.39
N SER A 127 -26.18 9.92 14.55
CA SER A 127 -26.10 11.34 14.22
C SER A 127 -24.71 11.69 13.71
N ILE A 128 -24.63 12.72 12.86
CA ILE A 128 -23.36 13.28 12.40
C ILE A 128 -22.60 13.85 13.60
N PHE A 129 -21.30 13.55 13.66
CA PHE A 129 -20.40 14.09 14.66
C PHE A 129 -19.86 15.46 14.22
N ASP A 130 -20.24 16.51 14.95
CA ASP A 130 -20.02 17.91 14.57
C ASP A 130 -18.64 18.44 15.01
N VAL A 131 -17.57 17.75 14.61
CA VAL A 131 -16.16 18.17 14.83
C VAL A 131 -15.44 18.49 13.52
N GLY A 132 -16.11 18.28 12.38
CA GLY A 132 -15.51 18.42 11.05
C GLY A 132 -14.97 17.09 10.53
N ARG A 133 -13.95 17.15 9.66
CA ARG A 133 -13.35 15.95 9.08
C ARG A 133 -12.11 15.53 9.84
N LEU A 134 -12.01 14.23 10.16
CA LEU A 134 -10.90 13.62 10.89
C LEU A 134 -10.41 12.37 10.17
N THR A 135 -9.18 11.95 10.44
CA THR A 135 -8.79 10.55 10.15
C THR A 135 -9.54 9.60 11.07
N ILE A 136 -9.63 8.31 10.70
CA ILE A 136 -10.24 7.29 11.55
C ILE A 136 -9.52 7.20 12.91
N ASP A 137 -8.20 7.33 12.91
CA ASP A 137 -7.39 7.30 14.13
C ASP A 137 -7.59 8.54 15.01
N GLU A 138 -7.75 9.72 14.42
CA GLU A 138 -8.11 10.95 15.15
C GLU A 138 -9.52 10.83 15.74
N MET A 139 -10.50 10.35 14.99
CA MET A 139 -11.85 10.11 15.50
C MET A 139 -11.86 9.11 16.66
N THR A 140 -11.05 8.05 16.58
CA THR A 140 -10.91 7.09 17.69
C THR A 140 -10.45 7.77 18.98
N LYS A 141 -9.49 8.71 18.89
CA LYS A 141 -8.97 9.45 20.04
C LYS A 141 -9.98 10.48 20.56
N GLU A 142 -10.64 11.20 19.67
CA GLU A 142 -11.68 12.19 20.02
C GLU A 142 -12.88 11.53 20.70
N TYR A 143 -13.23 10.30 20.29
CA TYR A 143 -14.39 9.61 20.82
C TYR A 143 -14.08 8.77 22.08
N ALA A 144 -12.81 8.46 22.35
CA ALA A 144 -12.38 7.68 23.52
C ALA A 144 -12.89 8.20 24.90
N PRO A 145 -13.04 9.50 25.17
CA PRO A 145 -13.51 9.98 26.47
C PRO A 145 -15.00 9.74 26.77
N TYR A 146 -15.81 9.39 25.76
CA TYR A 146 -17.25 9.13 25.91
C TYR A 146 -17.56 7.66 26.27
N ASP A 147 -16.52 6.88 26.60
CA ASP A 147 -16.49 5.43 26.77
C ASP A 147 -16.99 4.95 28.13
N ASP A 148 -18.31 5.04 28.35
CA ASP A 148 -18.92 4.19 29.37
C ASP A 148 -19.43 2.88 28.76
N HIS A 149 -20.05 2.86 27.58
CA HIS A 149 -20.36 1.59 26.87
C HIS A 149 -20.53 1.79 25.36
N ILE A 150 -19.59 1.21 24.59
CA ILE A 150 -19.65 0.87 23.15
C ILE A 150 -19.40 2.05 22.19
N HIS A 151 -18.16 2.15 21.71
CA HIS A 151 -17.81 3.00 20.57
C HIS A 151 -18.44 2.48 19.26
N ASN A 152 -19.59 3.03 18.90
CA ASN A 152 -20.19 2.83 17.58
C ASN A 152 -20.08 4.13 16.79
N PHE A 153 -18.97 4.30 16.07
CA PHE A 153 -18.82 5.36 15.08
C PHE A 153 -18.38 4.77 13.74
N ARG A 154 -18.65 5.47 12.65
CA ARG A 154 -18.19 5.09 11.31
C ARG A 154 -18.00 6.30 10.41
N PRO A 155 -17.10 6.24 9.42
CA PRO A 155 -17.04 7.25 8.38
C PRO A 155 -18.38 7.38 7.67
N PHE A 156 -18.78 8.62 7.40
CA PHE A 156 -19.97 8.94 6.61
C PHE A 156 -19.60 9.07 5.13
N TYR A 157 -19.33 7.92 4.50
CA TYR A 157 -18.76 7.83 3.15
C TYR A 157 -19.54 8.61 2.07
N THR A 158 -20.84 8.84 2.26
CA THR A 158 -21.68 9.57 1.28
C THR A 158 -21.25 11.01 1.05
N LEU A 159 -20.58 11.64 2.03
CA LEU A 159 -20.08 13.02 1.89
C LEU A 159 -18.67 13.10 1.29
N GLY A 160 -18.06 11.96 0.95
CA GLY A 160 -16.70 11.88 0.43
C GLY A 160 -15.63 12.21 1.49
N PHE A 161 -14.38 12.18 1.04
CA PHE A 161 -13.22 12.52 1.87
C PHE A 161 -12.49 13.77 1.36
N SER A 162 -11.59 14.28 2.19
CA SER A 162 -10.58 15.26 1.79
C SER A 162 -9.18 14.80 2.15
N MET A 163 -8.19 15.32 1.42
CA MET A 163 -6.79 15.19 1.83
C MET A 163 -6.50 16.10 3.03
N ARG A 164 -5.50 15.73 3.82
CA ARG A 164 -4.92 16.66 4.79
C ARG A 164 -4.28 17.82 4.02
N ALA A 165 -4.65 19.05 4.40
CA ALA A 165 -4.09 20.29 3.84
C ALA A 165 -2.66 20.52 4.33
#